data_AF-A0A2A5NYF6-F1
#
_entry.id   AF-A0A2A5NYF6-F1
#
_cell.length_a   1.000
_cell.length_b   1.000
_cell.length_c   1.000
_cell.angle_alpha   90.00
_cell.angle_beta   90.00
_cell.angle_gamma   90.00
#
_symmetry.space_group_name_H-M   'P 1'
#
loop_
_entity.id
_entity.type
_entity.pdbx_description
1 polymer ?
#
loop_
_entity_poly.entity_id
_entity_poly.type
_entity_poly.pdbx_seq_one_letter_code
_entity_poly.pdbx_strand_id
1 'polypeptide(L)' 'MPGETTRKAFRVGDSVVVALPADFVKYYDLEGKEVKVLYDGLLLIIPPNARISRRRLEQIRRLLEGR' A
#
# COMPACT_ATOMS: atom_id res chain seq x y z
N MET A 1 -14.15 4.98 -5.81
CA MET A 1 -13.15 3.90 -5.78
C MET A 1 -13.74 2.73 -5.00
N PRO A 2 -13.88 1.54 -5.59
CA PRO A 2 -14.21 0.35 -4.81
C PRO A 2 -13.14 0.16 -3.73
N GLY A 3 -13.57 -0.12 -2.49
CA GLY A 3 -12.69 -0.30 -1.33
C GLY A 3 -11.90 -1.62 -1.35
N GLU A 4 -12.14 -2.47 -2.35
CA GLU A 4 -11.55 -3.80 -2.48
C GLU A 4 -11.41 -4.16 -3.97
N THR A 5 -10.32 -4.84 -4.32
CA THR A 5 -10.12 -5.46 -5.64
C THR A 5 -9.14 -6.62 -5.51
N THR A 6 -9.29 -7.65 -6.35
CA THR A 6 -8.34 -8.77 -6.42
C THR A 6 -7.40 -8.58 -7.59
N ARG A 7 -6.09 -8.74 -7.36
CA ARG A 7 -5.05 -8.65 -8.39
C ARG A 7 -4.13 -9.87 -8.31
N LYS A 8 -3.63 -10.31 -9.46
CA LYS A 8 -2.56 -11.32 -9.50
C LYS A 8 -1.24 -10.68 -9.12
N ALA A 9 -0.43 -11.43 -8.38
CA ALA A 9 0.97 -11.12 -8.17
C ALA A 9 1.80 -11.75 -9.28
N PHE A 10 2.81 -11.02 -9.76
CA PHE A 10 3.71 -11.45 -10.83
C PHE A 10 5.15 -11.44 -10.34
N ARG A 11 6.00 -12.29 -10.92
CA ARG A 11 7.44 -12.29 -10.65
C ARG A 11 8.13 -11.31 -11.61
N VAL A 12 8.97 -10.43 -11.09
CA VAL A 12 9.87 -9.56 -11.87
C VAL A 12 11.26 -9.66 -11.25
N GLY A 13 12.17 -10.33 -11.96
CA GLY A 13 13.47 -10.73 -11.40
C GLY A 13 13.27 -11.59 -10.15
N ASP A 14 13.96 -11.22 -9.07
CA ASP A 14 13.85 -11.90 -7.76
C ASP A 14 12.73 -11.32 -6.88
N SER A 15 11.97 -10.35 -7.39
CA SER A 15 10.87 -9.70 -6.65
C SER A 15 9.50 -10.20 -7.09
N VAL A 16 8.52 -10.09 -6.18
CA VAL A 16 7.10 -10.25 -6.48
C VAL A 16 6.44 -8.88 -6.50
N VAL A 17 5.68 -8.60 -7.56
CA VAL A 17 4.99 -7.32 -7.75
C VAL A 17 3.48 -7.52 -7.86
N VAL A 18 2.72 -6.56 -7.35
CA VAL A 18 1.28 -6.47 -7.54
C VAL A 18 0.98 -5.14 -8.24
N ALA A 19 0.22 -5.19 -9.33
CA ALA A 19 -0.19 -3.98 -10.01
C ALA A 19 -1.17 -3.18 -9.14
N LEU A 20 -0.83 -1.93 -8.84
CA LEU A 20 -1.72 -1.02 -8.13
C LEU A 20 -2.94 -0.69 -9.00
N PRO A 21 -4.13 -0.46 -8.40
CA PRO A 21 -5.29 0.01 -9.13
C PRO A 21 -5.00 1.34 -9.84
N ALA A 22 -5.34 1.46 -11.12
CA ALA A 22 -5.04 2.65 -11.92
C ALA A 22 -5.60 3.94 -11.30
N ASP A 23 -6.80 3.89 -10.73
CA ASP A 23 -7.39 5.03 -10.04
C ASP A 23 -6.57 5.44 -8.81
N PHE A 24 -5.99 4.48 -8.08
CA PHE A 24 -5.15 4.74 -6.91
C PHE A 24 -3.84 5.42 -7.32
N VAL A 25 -3.24 4.94 -8.41
CA VAL A 25 -2.05 5.55 -9.03
C VAL A 25 -2.34 6.99 -9.45
N LYS A 26 -3.46 7.24 -10.14
CA LYS A 26 -3.85 8.58 -10.60
C LYS A 26 -4.16 9.53 -9.43
N TYR A 27 -4.93 9.06 -8.45
CA TYR A 27 -5.37 9.88 -7.32
C TYR A 27 -4.18 10.37 -6.47
N TYR A 28 -3.16 9.53 -6.29
CA TYR A 28 -1.96 9.87 -5.51
C TYR A 28 -0.78 10.32 -6.37
N ASP A 29 -0.93 10.37 -7.70
CA ASP A 29 0.11 10.71 -8.66
C ASP A 29 1.40 9.91 -8.42
N LEU A 30 1.30 8.57 -8.45
CA LEU A 30 2.37 7.65 -8.00
C LEU A 30 3.44 7.34 -9.05
N GLU A 31 3.23 7.70 -10.30
CA GLU A 31 4.16 7.34 -11.37
C GLU A 31 5.54 7.96 -11.13
N GLY A 32 6.58 7.13 -11.13
CA GLY A 32 7.96 7.55 -10.83
C GLY A 32 8.21 7.93 -9.37
N LYS A 33 7.25 7.74 -8.45
CA LYS A 33 7.41 8.10 -7.03
C LYS A 33 7.64 6.89 -6.15
N GLU A 34 8.44 7.11 -5.11
CA GLU A 34 8.63 6.15 -4.04
C GLU A 34 7.40 6.09 -3.13
N VAL A 35 7.09 4.89 -2.65
CA VAL A 35 6.02 4.64 -1.68
C VAL A 35 6.59 3.93 -0.46
N LYS A 36 5.99 4.16 0.70
CA LYS A 36 6.34 3.42 1.90
C LYS A 36 5.50 2.15 2.00
N VAL A 37 6.16 1.01 2.22
CA VAL A 37 5.49 -0.28 2.44
C VAL A 37 5.68 -0.70 3.89
N LEU A 38 4.58 -1.01 4.58
CA LEU A 38 4.58 -1.65 5.90
C LEU A 38 4.08 -3.08 5.74
N TYR A 39 4.71 -4.04 6.40
CA TYR A 39 4.33 -5.44 6.29
C TYR A 39 4.47 -6.18 7.63
N ASP A 40 3.43 -6.90 8.03
CA ASP A 40 3.43 -7.95 9.07
C ASP A 40 2.08 -8.70 9.03
N GLY A 41 2.02 -9.88 8.42
CA GLY A 41 0.77 -10.60 8.14
C GLY A 41 -0.22 -9.90 7.20
N LEU A 42 -0.01 -8.62 6.91
CA LEU A 42 -0.74 -7.72 6.02
C LEU A 42 0.26 -6.77 5.36
N LEU A 43 0.07 -6.46 4.07
CA LEU A 43 0.87 -5.49 3.32
C LEU A 43 0.09 -4.19 3.15
N LEU A 44 0.67 -3.07 3.59
CA LEU A 44 0.10 -1.73 3.45
C LEU A 44 1.02 -0.84 2.62
N ILE A 45 0.45 -0.22 1.58
CA ILE A 45 1.15 0.73 0.69
C ILE A 45 0.70 2.14 1.04
N ILE A 46 1.65 2.99 1.40
CA ILE A 46 1.43 4.39 1.79
C ILE A 46 2.05 5.32 0.74
N PRO A 47 1.23 6.02 -0.04
CA PRO A 47 1.67 7.09 -0.94
C PRO A 47 2.40 8.21 -0.20
N PRO A 48 3.36 8.90 -0.86
CA PRO A 48 4.09 10.01 -0.26
C PRO A 48 3.17 11.18 0.15
N ASN A 49 2.09 11.39 -0.61
CA ASN A 49 1.14 12.48 -0.39
C ASN A 49 -0.11 12.05 0.41
N ALA A 50 -0.12 10.83 0.97
CA ALA A 50 -1.25 10.35 1.74
C ALA A 50 -1.36 11.10 3.07
N ARG A 51 -2.48 11.82 3.26
CA ARG A 51 -2.82 12.43 4.54
C ARG A 51 -3.43 11.39 5.49
N ILE A 52 -2.56 10.61 6.12
CA ILE A 52 -2.96 9.66 7.17
C ILE A 52 -2.73 10.34 8.53
N SER A 53 -3.79 10.47 9.34
CA SER A 53 -3.64 11.02 10.69
C SER A 53 -2.73 10.12 11.52
N ARG A 54 -1.92 10.71 12.42
CA ARG A 54 -1.02 9.94 13.31
C ARG A 54 -1.77 8.84 14.07
N ARG A 55 -2.95 9.18 14.62
CA ARG A 55 -3.83 8.23 15.31
C ARG A 55 -4.20 7.03 14.43
N ARG A 56 -4.53 7.24 13.16
CA ARG A 56 -4.89 6.16 12.24
C ARG A 56 -3.67 5.31 11.90
N LEU A 57 -2.51 5.94 11.72
CA LEU A 57 -1.25 5.23 11.47
C LEU A 57 -0.86 4.35 12.67
N GLU A 58 -1.00 4.85 13.89
CA GLU A 58 -0.74 4.10 15.13
C GLU A 58 -1.72 2.94 15.30
N GLN A 59 -3.01 3.15 15.03
CA GLN A 59 -4.00 2.06 15.02
C GLN A 59 -3.61 0.95 14.04
N ILE A 60 -3.18 1.31 12.83
CA ILE A 60 -2.72 0.34 11.84
C ILE A 60 -1.46 -0.38 12.32
N ARG A 61 -0.48 0.33 12.89
CA ARG A 61 0.73 -0.30 13.45
C ARG A 61 0.42 -1.28 14.56
N ARG A 62 -0.48 -0.93 15.49
CA ARG A 62 -0.91 -1.86 16.55
C ARG A 62 -1.59 -3.12 16.01
N LEU A 63 -2.35 -3.00 14.91
CA LEU A 63 -2.93 -4.17 14.25
C LEU A 63 -1.85 -5.06 13.60
N LEU A 64 -0.75 -4.48 13.15
CA LEU A 64 0.39 -5.20 12.58
C LEU A 64 1.24 -5.85 13.69
N GLU A 65 1.54 -5.12 14.77
CA GLU A 65 2.40 -5.56 15.90
C GLU A 65 1.68 -6.51 16.90
N GLY A 66 0.36 -6.66 16.80
CA GLY A 66 -0.48 -7.33 17.79
C GLY A 66 -0.51 -8.87 17.72
N ARG A 67 0.58 -9.51 17.26
CA ARG A 67 0.73 -10.97 17.26
C ARG A 67 2.05 -11.38 17.89
#